data_AF-A0A947H6Y2-F1
#
_entry.id   AF-A0A947H6Y2-F1
#
_cell.length_a   1.000
_cell.length_b   1.000
_cell.length_c   1.000
_cell.angle_alpha   90.00
_cell.angle_beta   90.00
_cell.angle_gamma   90.00
#
_symmetry.space_group_name_H-M   'P 1'
#
loop_
_entity.id
_entity.type
_entity.pdbx_description
1 polymer ?
#
loop_
_entity_poly.entity_id
_entity_poly.type
_entity_poly.pdbx_seq_one_letter_code
_entity_poly.pdbx_strand_id
1 'polypeptide(L)' 'MLELVKPDLEQELAEREQQGQLKGKLEGKLEGKLEGKLEGKLEGKRETARQMKADGMPVASICKYTGLSEAEVAAL' A
#
# COMPACT_ATOMS: atom_id res chain seq x y z
N MET A 1 -34.24 -45.88 10.88
CA MET A 1 -33.18 -44.92 11.21
C MET A 1 -32.60 -44.45 9.89
N LEU A 2 -33.09 -43.33 9.37
CA LEU A 2 -32.60 -42.72 8.13
C LEU A 2 -32.06 -41.34 8.49
N GLU A 3 -30.93 -41.04 7.90
CA GLU A 3 -29.89 -40.11 8.37
C GLU A 3 -30.40 -38.68 8.58
N LEU A 4 -30.18 -38.15 9.78
CA LEU A 4 -29.97 -36.71 9.95
C LEU A 4 -28.67 -36.35 9.22
N VAL A 5 -28.76 -36.07 7.92
CA VAL A 5 -27.69 -35.42 7.20
C VAL A 5 -27.57 -34.01 7.79
N LYS A 6 -26.46 -33.81 8.49
CA LYS A 6 -26.13 -32.70 9.38
C LYS A 6 -26.30 -31.34 8.67
N PRO A 7 -27.36 -30.56 8.93
CA PRO A 7 -27.51 -29.20 8.41
C PRO A 7 -26.33 -28.29 8.81
N ASP A 8 -25.58 -28.68 9.84
CA ASP A 8 -24.42 -27.97 10.36
C ASP A 8 -23.23 -27.89 9.38
N LEU A 9 -23.05 -28.87 8.48
CA LEU A 9 -21.85 -28.93 7.63
C LEU A 9 -21.90 -27.92 6.48
N GLU A 10 -23.08 -27.74 5.86
CA GLU A 10 -23.26 -26.76 4.79
C GLU A 10 -23.17 -25.32 5.33
N GLN A 11 -23.71 -25.09 6.53
CA GLN A 11 -23.57 -23.82 7.23
C GLN A 11 -22.11 -23.54 7.59
N GLU A 12 -21.38 -24.52 8.13
CA GLU A 12 -19.97 -24.35 8.50
C GLU A 12 -19.09 -24.06 7.27
N LEU A 13 -19.39 -24.66 6.11
CA LEU A 13 -18.69 -24.37 4.85
C LEU A 13 -19.00 -22.96 4.34
N ALA A 14 -20.27 -22.54 4.36
CA ALA A 14 -20.67 -21.20 3.95
C ALA A 14 -20.06 -20.12 4.86
N GLU A 15 -20.03 -20.36 6.18
CA GLU A 15 -19.38 -19.46 7.14
C GLU A 15 -17.87 -19.37 6.90
N ARG A 16 -17.20 -20.50 6.64
CA ARG A 16 -15.77 -20.52 6.29
C ARG A 16 -15.48 -19.75 5.02
N GLU A 17 -16.30 -19.91 3.98
CA GLU A 17 -16.15 -19.17 2.74
C GLU A 17 -16.34 -17.67 2.97
N GLN A 18 -17.40 -17.29 3.69
CA GLN A 18 -17.70 -15.90 4.01
C GLN A 18 -16.57 -15.26 4.85
N GLN A 19 -16.05 -15.98 5.85
CA GLN A 19 -14.89 -15.56 6.64
C GLN A 19 -13.64 -15.39 5.78
N GLY A 20 -13.38 -16.33 4.87
CA GLY A 20 -12.26 -16.25 3.92
C GLY A 20 -12.36 -15.02 3.01
N GLN A 21 -13.55 -14.76 2.45
CA GLN A 21 -13.79 -13.58 1.62
C GLN A 21 -13.66 -12.28 2.42
N LEU A 22 -14.16 -12.25 3.67
CA LEU A 22 -14.06 -11.06 4.53
C LEU A 22 -12.60 -10.76 4.88
N LYS A 23 -11.85 -11.80 5.25
CA LYS A 23 -10.42 -11.71 5.59
C LYS A 23 -9.61 -11.24 4.39
N GLY A 24 -9.79 -11.85 3.21
CA GLY A 24 -9.08 -11.45 1.99
C GLY A 24 -9.39 -10.00 1.57
N LYS A 25 -10.65 -9.56 1.69
CA LYS A 25 -11.01 -8.15 1.44
C LYS A 25 -10.37 -7.18 2.43
N LEU A 26 -10.30 -7.58 3.71
CA LEU A 26 -9.73 -6.74 4.76
C LEU A 26 -8.21 -6.61 4.61
N GLU A 27 -7.52 -7.73 4.36
CA GLU A 27 -6.08 -7.79 4.10
C GLU A 27 -5.73 -6.98 2.86
N GLY A 28 -6.37 -7.24 1.72
CA GLY A 28 -6.08 -6.50 0.48
C GLY A 28 -6.34 -5.00 0.58
N LYS A 29 -7.37 -4.58 1.33
CA LYS A 29 -7.62 -3.15 1.57
C LYS A 29 -6.56 -2.52 2.48
N LEU A 30 -6.05 -3.26 3.45
CA LEU A 30 -5.04 -2.77 4.38
C LEU A 30 -3.68 -2.66 3.70
N GLU A 31 -3.29 -3.70 2.96
CA GLU A 31 -2.06 -3.73 2.15
C GLU A 31 -2.07 -2.61 1.11
N GLY A 32 -3.11 -2.53 0.27
CA GLY A 32 -3.18 -1.49 -0.77
C GLY A 32 -3.19 -0.06 -0.21
N LYS A 33 -3.78 0.15 0.97
CA LYS A 33 -3.74 1.47 1.63
C LYS A 33 -2.35 1.80 2.19
N LEU A 34 -1.62 0.81 2.70
CA LEU A 34 -0.26 1.00 3.20
C LEU A 34 0.71 1.26 2.06
N GLU A 35 0.68 0.43 1.02
CA GLU A 35 1.51 0.55 -0.18
C GLU A 35 1.25 1.90 -0.86
N GLY A 36 0.00 2.22 -1.19
CA GLY A 36 -0.33 3.48 -1.86
C GLY A 36 0.06 4.73 -1.04
N LYS A 37 -0.01 4.66 0.30
CA LYS A 37 0.44 5.76 1.16
C LYS A 37 1.96 5.92 1.17
N LEU A 38 2.71 4.82 1.10
CA LEU A 38 4.18 4.84 1.05
C LEU A 38 4.66 5.32 -0.33
N GLU A 39 4.11 4.75 -1.39
CA GLU A 39 4.43 5.12 -2.77
C GLU A 39 4.11 6.58 -3.04
N GLY A 40 2.90 7.05 -2.70
CA GLY A 40 2.52 8.45 -2.92
C GLY A 40 3.38 9.45 -2.14
N LYS A 41 3.85 9.09 -0.94
CA LYS A 41 4.80 9.93 -0.19
C LYS A 41 6.16 10.02 -0.86
N LEU A 42 6.68 8.90 -1.38
CA LEU A 42 7.97 8.88 -2.09
C LEU A 42 7.86 9.61 -3.42
N GLU A 43 6.77 9.41 -4.15
CA GLU A 43 6.51 10.08 -5.43
C GLU A 43 6.41 11.59 -5.24
N GLY A 44 5.65 12.08 -4.26
CA GLY A 44 5.54 13.51 -3.97
C GLY A 44 6.88 14.16 -3.59
N LYS A 45 7.74 13.45 -2.84
CA LYS A 45 9.10 13.92 -2.54
C LYS A 45 9.95 14.05 -3.81
N ARG A 46 9.89 13.05 -4.69
CA ARG A 46 10.63 13.03 -5.96
C ARG A 46 10.14 14.10 -6.93
N GLU A 47 8.82 14.31 -6.99
CA GLU A 47 8.23 15.38 -7.81
C GLU A 47 8.68 16.76 -7.32
N THR A 48 8.61 17.01 -6.01
CA THR A 48 9.09 18.26 -5.40
C THR A 48 10.58 18.48 -5.71
N ALA A 49 11.41 17.44 -5.54
CA ALA A 49 12.84 17.52 -5.84
C ALA A 49 13.12 17.79 -7.32
N ARG A 50 12.36 17.21 -8.25
CA ARG A 50 12.46 17.49 -9.68
C ARG A 50 12.15 18.95 -10.00
N GLN A 51 11.09 19.50 -9.43
CA GLN A 51 10.73 20.91 -9.63
C GLN A 51 11.83 21.83 -9.07
N MET A 52 12.31 21.58 -7.85
CA MET A 52 13.41 22.37 -7.27
C MET A 52 14.70 22.29 -8.12
N LYS A 53 15.00 21.13 -8.70
CA LYS A 53 16.16 20.95 -9.60
C LYS A 53 15.97 21.75 -10.89
N ALA A 54 14.77 21.73 -11.47
CA ALA A 54 14.43 22.53 -12.64
C ALA A 54 14.53 24.04 -12.39
N ASP A 55 14.20 24.48 -11.17
CA ASP A 55 14.35 25.86 -10.71
C ASP A 55 15.81 26.27 -10.40
N GLY A 56 16.77 25.35 -10.61
CA GLY A 56 18.19 25.60 -10.39
C GLY A 56 18.62 25.61 -8.91
N MET A 57 17.79 25.07 -8.02
CA MET A 57 18.11 25.02 -6.60
C MET A 57 19.30 24.07 -6.33
N PRO A 58 20.23 24.39 -5.41
CA PRO A 58 21.37 23.53 -5.13
C PRO A 58 20.95 22.16 -4.58
N VAL A 59 21.63 21.09 -4.99
CA VAL A 59 21.37 19.71 -4.57
C VAL A 59 21.31 19.58 -3.04
N ALA A 60 22.21 20.24 -2.32
CA ALA A 60 22.22 20.25 -0.86
C ALA A 60 20.92 20.82 -0.24
N SER A 61 20.37 21.88 -0.83
CA SER A 61 19.08 22.46 -0.41
C SER A 61 17.93 21.51 -0.71
N ILE A 62 17.93 20.88 -1.89
CA ILE A 62 16.90 19.90 -2.26
C ILE A 62 16.90 18.72 -1.30
N CYS A 63 18.09 18.17 -0.97
CA CYS A 63 18.23 17.09 0.00
C CYS A 63 17.70 17.50 1.39
N LYS A 64 18.02 18.72 1.84
CA LYS A 64 17.55 19.27 3.12
C LYS A 64 16.03 19.36 3.21
N TYR A 65 15.35 19.78 2.14
CA TYR A 65 13.90 20.00 2.17
C TYR A 65 13.08 18.75 1.82
N THR A 66 13.58 17.90 0.92
CA THR A 66 12.85 16.68 0.49
C THR A 66 13.21 15.44 1.32
N GLY A 67 14.35 15.48 2.02
CA GLY A 67 14.91 14.35 2.76
C GLY A 67 15.38 13.21 1.85
N LEU A 68 15.56 13.48 0.56
CA LEU A 68 16.19 12.57 -0.39
C LEU A 68 17.72 12.67 -0.27
N SER A 69 18.42 11.59 -0.59
CA SER A 69 19.87 11.58 -0.69
C SER A 69 20.37 12.33 -1.93
N GLU A 70 21.63 12.75 -1.91
CA GLU A 70 22.24 13.41 -3.08
C GLU A 70 22.22 12.51 -4.32
N ALA A 71 22.41 11.20 -4.14
CA ALA A 71 22.33 10.23 -5.24
C ALA A 71 20.91 10.17 -5.83
N GLU A 72 19.88 10.18 -5.00
CA GLU A 72 18.49 10.24 -5.47
C GLU A 72 18.21 11.53 -6.23
N VAL A 73 18.61 12.69 -5.69
CA VAL A 73 18.41 13.99 -6.34
C VAL A 73 19.23 14.12 -7.64
N ALA A 74 20.43 13.55 -7.69
CA ALA A 74 21.25 13.52 -8.90
C ALA A 74 20.60 12.68 -10.01
N ALA A 75 19.93 11.58 -9.64
CA ALA A 75 19.24 10.68 -10.57
C ALA A 75 17.84 11.15 -11.02
N LEU A 76 17.27 12.18 -10.39
CA LEU A 76 16.00 12.81 -10.77
C LEU A 76 16.11 13.73 -11.98
#